data_AF-A0A7R9L097-F1
#
_entry.id   AF-A0A7R9L097-F1
#
_cell.length_a   1.000
_cell.length_b   1.000
_cell.length_c   1.000
_cell.angle_alpha   90.00
_cell.angle_beta   90.00
_cell.angle_gamma   90.00
#
_symmetry.space_group_name_H-M   'P 1'
#
loop_
_entity.id
_entity.type
_entity.pdbx_description
1 polymer ?
#
loop_
_entity_poly.entity_id
_entity_poly.type
_entity_poly.pdbx_seq_one_letter_code
_entity_poly.pdbx_strand_id
1 'polypeptide(L)'
;MMVKRIQHHPSIALWAGNNENEQGLAGWWKPHLPQYDADYRALYIGTIGKILSTEDTTRPYAPSSPSNGLQDIKDNYTSSNPEDSRYGDIHYYNDGSRLWDWTTFWSPKFASEYGFQSYPSLETLHSAFDDKDLVYPLAPNVQHHQHHPGGDQTIDKQIDYYLRRPSSGGIDRLNDFVYSSQIIQAMAMKTETEFYRRNRAIDPNSGNGYTMGALYWQLNDIWPAPSWASIEHNGKWKVLHSYVIHFLDNHLVSPYEDRDKSLKVSFVRDDYLGELSFNYSIKVYKWSQNTAIYTIDGLAKTDSISAQIIYSTPITDILSKAKCVDRNDCILSVNVNNMDHKINANNFMLLTEPKNSKLVKPELKLIEVKKKSVSESNDNNHVFEITLSSQSIAAFVVMDFKPK
;
A
#
# COMPACT_ATOMS: atom_id res chain seq x y z
N MET A 1 1.87 18.48 -31.59
CA MET A 1 2.77 18.58 -30.43
C MET A 1 1.99 18.15 -29.19
N MET A 2 2.48 17.21 -28.38
CA MET A 2 1.72 16.58 -27.29
C MET A 2 1.29 17.57 -26.20
N VAL A 3 2.17 18.50 -25.83
CA VAL A 3 1.92 19.53 -24.80
C VAL A 3 0.65 20.33 -25.10
N LYS A 4 0.57 20.96 -26.29
CA LYS A 4 -0.62 21.67 -26.79
C LYS A 4 -1.90 20.86 -26.72
N ARG A 5 -1.80 19.54 -26.92
CA ARG A 5 -2.97 18.65 -26.95
C ARG A 5 -3.57 18.47 -25.57
N ILE A 6 -2.75 18.36 -24.52
CA ILE A 6 -3.24 17.95 -23.19
C ILE A 6 -3.11 19.01 -22.10
N GLN A 7 -2.36 20.10 -22.29
CA GLN A 7 -2.17 21.15 -21.27
C GLN A 7 -3.47 21.82 -20.78
N HIS A 8 -4.57 21.68 -21.52
CA HIS A 8 -5.87 22.21 -21.14
C HIS A 8 -6.60 21.34 -20.09
N HIS A 9 -6.08 20.15 -19.76
CA HIS A 9 -6.70 19.28 -18.76
C HIS A 9 -6.27 19.66 -17.33
N PRO A 10 -7.21 20.01 -16.43
CA PRO A 10 -6.89 20.39 -15.05
C PRO A 10 -6.40 19.20 -14.20
N SER A 11 -6.62 17.96 -14.66
CA SER A 11 -6.13 16.74 -13.99
C SER A 11 -4.61 16.58 -14.07
N ILE A 12 -3.95 17.24 -15.02
CA ILE A 12 -2.49 17.25 -15.10
C ILE A 12 -1.98 18.25 -14.07
N ALA A 13 -1.20 17.77 -13.11
CA ALA A 13 -0.64 18.60 -12.04
C ALA A 13 0.84 18.99 -12.28
N LEU A 14 1.58 18.16 -13.01
CA LEU A 14 3.02 18.30 -13.25
C LEU A 14 3.40 17.61 -14.57
N TRP A 15 4.47 18.09 -15.19
CA TRP A 15 5.15 17.42 -16.29
C TRP A 15 6.41 16.71 -15.80
N ALA A 16 6.56 15.42 -16.10
CA ALA A 16 7.79 14.66 -15.87
C ALA A 16 8.46 14.34 -17.21
N GLY A 17 9.77 14.56 -17.33
CA GLY A 17 10.51 14.41 -18.58
C GLY A 17 10.78 12.95 -18.96
N ASN A 18 11.02 12.11 -17.96
CA ASN A 18 11.25 10.68 -18.11
C ASN A 18 11.01 9.93 -16.79
N ASN A 19 11.13 8.61 -16.86
CA ASN A 19 11.18 7.71 -15.70
C ASN A 19 12.62 7.21 -15.52
N GLU A 20 13.17 7.40 -14.34
CA GLU A 20 14.42 6.85 -13.81
C GLU A 20 15.70 7.08 -14.64
N ASN A 21 15.69 7.91 -15.68
CA ASN A 21 16.89 8.07 -16.49
C ASN A 21 18.00 8.83 -15.75
N GLU A 22 17.65 9.76 -14.84
CA GLU A 22 18.66 10.41 -14.00
C GLU A 22 19.31 9.39 -13.04
N GLN A 23 18.51 8.50 -12.45
CA GLN A 23 18.99 7.40 -11.61
C GLN A 23 19.82 6.38 -12.41
N GLY A 24 19.40 6.08 -13.63
CA GLY A 24 20.12 5.23 -14.57
C GLY A 24 21.51 5.77 -14.90
N LEU A 25 21.64 7.08 -15.12
CA LEU A 25 22.93 7.76 -15.33
C LEU A 25 23.80 7.75 -14.08
N ALA A 26 23.21 8.05 -12.91
CA ALA A 26 23.94 8.10 -11.66
C ALA A 26 24.57 6.73 -11.31
N GLY A 27 23.81 5.64 -11.47
CA GLY A 27 24.17 4.35 -10.91
C GLY A 27 24.20 3.16 -11.86
N TRP A 28 23.21 3.01 -12.75
CA TRP A 28 22.92 1.72 -13.38
C TRP A 28 23.69 1.46 -14.68
N TRP A 29 23.80 2.47 -15.54
CA TRP A 29 24.38 2.28 -16.87
C TRP A 29 25.89 2.46 -16.82
N LYS A 30 26.63 1.38 -17.13
CA LYS A 30 28.10 1.37 -17.14
C LYS A 30 28.63 0.83 -18.47
N PRO A 31 29.74 1.41 -19.01
CA PRO A 31 30.50 2.53 -18.45
C PRO A 31 29.74 3.87 -18.55
N HIS A 32 29.97 4.76 -17.59
CA HIS A 32 29.45 6.13 -17.64
C HIS A 32 30.36 7.01 -18.49
N LEU A 33 29.84 7.56 -19.59
CA LEU A 33 30.57 8.48 -20.46
C LEU A 33 30.06 9.92 -20.23
N PRO A 34 30.94 10.93 -20.10
CA PRO A 34 30.51 12.33 -19.93
C PRO A 34 29.56 12.85 -21.03
N GLN A 35 29.58 12.23 -22.20
CA GLN A 35 28.64 12.52 -23.29
C GLN A 35 27.19 12.23 -22.89
N TYR A 36 26.93 11.20 -22.07
CA TYR A 36 25.57 10.85 -21.65
C TYR A 36 24.94 11.92 -20.74
N ASP A 37 25.74 12.56 -19.88
CA ASP A 37 25.27 13.72 -19.10
C ASP A 37 24.91 14.89 -20.02
N ALA A 38 25.71 15.11 -21.08
CA ALA A 38 25.45 16.16 -22.06
C ALA A 38 24.18 15.86 -22.89
N ASP A 39 23.99 14.61 -23.32
CA ASP A 39 22.83 14.17 -24.08
C ASP A 39 21.55 14.24 -23.25
N TYR A 40 21.61 13.83 -21.97
CA TYR A 40 20.51 13.98 -21.02
C TYR A 40 20.07 15.45 -20.90
N ARG A 41 21.02 16.36 -20.66
CA ARG A 41 20.72 17.80 -20.59
C ARG A 41 20.20 18.35 -21.92
N ALA A 42 20.79 17.95 -23.05
CA ALA A 42 20.34 18.40 -24.36
C ALA A 42 18.87 18.01 -24.63
N LEU A 43 18.47 16.79 -24.25
CA LEU A 43 17.12 16.30 -24.42
C LEU A 43 16.15 16.89 -23.39
N TYR A 44 16.36 16.64 -22.10
CA TYR A 44 15.37 16.94 -21.06
C TYR A 44 15.34 18.42 -20.70
N ILE A 45 16.48 19.12 -20.75
CA ILE A 45 16.54 20.55 -20.41
C ILE A 45 16.47 21.42 -21.67
N GLY A 46 17.36 21.14 -22.64
CA GLY A 46 17.54 21.95 -23.85
C GLY A 46 16.38 21.83 -24.85
N THR A 47 15.68 20.70 -24.86
CA THR A 47 14.58 20.42 -25.80
C THR A 47 13.23 20.35 -25.08
N ILE A 48 12.99 19.34 -24.24
CA ILE A 48 11.69 19.11 -23.59
C ILE A 48 11.36 20.26 -22.62
N GLY A 49 12.26 20.58 -21.70
CA GLY A 49 12.10 21.68 -20.75
C GLY A 49 11.89 23.03 -21.43
N LYS A 50 12.61 23.30 -22.54
CA LYS A 50 12.42 24.52 -23.34
C LYS A 50 11.06 24.58 -24.04
N ILE A 51 10.55 23.44 -24.53
CA ILE A 51 9.20 23.38 -25.11
C ILE A 51 8.16 23.67 -24.01
N LEU A 52 8.27 23.02 -22.85
CA LEU A 52 7.34 23.20 -21.74
C LEU A 52 7.36 24.64 -21.19
N SER A 53 8.53 25.25 -21.06
CA SER A 53 8.64 26.65 -20.59
C SER A 53 8.03 27.68 -21.56
N THR A 54 7.77 27.29 -22.80
CA THR A 54 7.10 28.14 -23.80
C THR A 54 5.61 27.82 -23.91
N GLU A 55 5.25 26.53 -23.87
CA GLU A 55 3.90 26.06 -24.20
C GLU A 55 2.98 25.98 -22.96
N ASP A 56 3.51 25.64 -21.77
CA ASP A 56 2.76 25.55 -20.52
C ASP A 56 3.56 26.12 -19.33
N THR A 57 3.37 27.40 -19.05
CA THR A 57 3.99 28.09 -17.90
C THR A 57 3.17 27.96 -16.61
N THR A 58 2.07 27.20 -16.61
CA THR A 58 1.13 27.12 -15.47
C THR A 58 1.42 25.95 -14.53
N ARG A 59 2.29 25.03 -14.93
CA ARG A 59 2.61 23.80 -14.19
C ARG A 59 4.11 23.61 -14.00
N PRO A 60 4.54 22.95 -12.92
CA PRO A 60 5.94 22.57 -12.73
C PRO A 60 6.38 21.51 -13.74
N TYR A 61 7.69 21.50 -14.01
CA TYR A 61 8.38 20.48 -14.80
C TYR A 61 9.51 19.86 -13.97
N ALA A 62 9.48 18.54 -13.83
CA ALA A 62 10.58 17.73 -13.29
C ALA A 62 11.28 17.00 -14.45
N PRO A 63 12.61 17.16 -14.64
CA PRO A 63 13.32 16.48 -15.72
C PRO A 63 13.27 14.95 -15.66
N SER A 64 13.24 14.37 -14.47
CA SER A 64 13.16 12.93 -14.17
C SER A 64 12.24 12.67 -12.97
N SER A 65 11.85 11.42 -12.78
CA SER A 65 11.25 10.85 -11.57
C SER A 65 11.96 9.51 -11.34
N PRO A 66 12.67 9.28 -10.22
CA PRO A 66 12.85 10.21 -9.11
C PRO A 66 13.77 11.39 -9.48
N SER A 67 13.72 12.44 -8.67
CA SER A 67 14.54 13.65 -8.78
C SER A 67 14.68 14.36 -7.43
N ASN A 68 15.69 15.22 -7.26
CA ASN A 68 15.79 16.10 -6.08
C ASN A 68 15.09 17.46 -6.31
N GLY A 69 14.34 17.61 -7.41
CA GLY A 69 13.58 18.81 -7.74
C GLY A 69 14.47 20.04 -7.93
N LEU A 70 14.23 21.12 -7.17
CA LEU A 70 15.02 22.35 -7.29
C LEU A 70 16.51 22.16 -6.94
N GLN A 71 16.86 21.12 -6.17
CA GLN A 71 18.24 20.83 -5.83
C GLN A 71 19.03 20.34 -7.05
N ASP A 72 18.39 19.71 -8.04
CA ASP A 72 19.04 19.24 -9.26
C ASP A 72 19.60 20.40 -10.10
N ILE A 73 19.06 21.62 -9.96
CA ILE A 73 19.62 22.82 -10.61
C ILE A 73 21.08 23.04 -10.16
N LYS A 74 21.39 22.78 -8.89
CA LYS A 74 22.76 22.94 -8.35
C LYS A 74 23.69 21.83 -8.84
N ASP A 75 23.13 20.66 -9.10
CA ASP A 75 23.85 19.49 -9.61
C ASP A 75 23.86 19.42 -11.15
N ASN A 76 23.40 20.49 -11.81
CA ASN A 76 23.28 20.59 -13.27
C ASN A 76 22.47 19.42 -13.88
N TYR A 77 21.39 19.03 -13.19
CA TYR A 77 20.39 18.02 -13.58
C TYR A 77 20.91 16.60 -13.77
N THR A 78 22.06 16.28 -13.19
CA THR A 78 22.64 14.93 -13.17
C THR A 78 23.21 14.67 -11.79
N SER A 79 22.34 14.58 -10.78
CA SER A 79 22.76 14.35 -9.40
C SER A 79 23.41 12.96 -9.24
N SER A 80 24.40 12.85 -8.35
CA SER A 80 24.97 11.55 -7.98
C SER A 80 24.06 10.75 -7.04
N ASN A 81 23.05 11.40 -6.45
CA ASN A 81 22.03 10.76 -5.62
C ASN A 81 20.63 11.35 -5.91
N PRO A 82 20.00 10.99 -7.04
CA PRO A 82 18.67 11.47 -7.43
C PRO A 82 17.52 11.08 -6.49
N GLU A 83 17.74 10.12 -5.59
CA GLU A 83 16.74 9.59 -4.65
C GLU A 83 16.98 10.06 -3.19
N ASP A 84 17.53 11.26 -3.02
CA ASP A 84 17.77 11.79 -1.70
C ASP A 84 16.45 12.12 -0.99
N SER A 85 16.11 11.37 0.06
CA SER A 85 14.86 11.52 0.81
C SER A 85 14.62 12.93 1.39
N ARG A 86 15.65 13.78 1.42
CA ARG A 86 15.55 15.18 1.88
C ARG A 86 14.95 16.11 0.82
N TYR A 87 14.92 15.70 -0.45
CA TYR A 87 14.49 16.50 -1.58
C TYR A 87 13.49 15.74 -2.47
N GLY A 88 12.88 16.45 -3.42
CA GLY A 88 12.00 15.94 -4.47
C GLY A 88 11.19 14.68 -4.16
N ASP A 89 11.40 13.63 -4.94
CA ASP A 89 10.68 12.37 -4.89
C ASP A 89 11.61 11.16 -5.00
N ILE A 90 11.16 10.00 -4.51
CA ILE A 90 11.93 8.74 -4.52
C ILE A 90 11.13 7.59 -5.12
N HIS A 91 11.84 6.58 -5.62
CA HIS A 91 11.29 5.26 -5.96
C HIS A 91 11.82 4.22 -4.95
N TYR A 92 10.94 3.63 -4.13
CA TYR A 92 11.37 2.72 -3.07
C TYR A 92 10.88 1.28 -3.29
N TYR A 93 11.82 0.38 -3.58
CA TYR A 93 11.56 -1.06 -3.68
C TYR A 93 12.45 -1.84 -2.72
N ASN A 94 11.84 -2.70 -1.90
CA ASN A 94 12.58 -3.50 -0.92
C ASN A 94 12.06 -4.94 -0.86
N ASP A 95 12.75 -5.83 -1.57
CA ASP A 95 12.43 -7.25 -1.60
C ASP A 95 13.08 -8.03 -0.43
N GLY A 96 14.04 -7.38 0.25
CA GLY A 96 14.93 -8.02 1.22
C GLY A 96 14.44 -7.99 2.66
N SER A 97 13.79 -6.91 3.07
CA SER A 97 13.41 -6.64 4.46
C SER A 97 12.08 -7.26 4.87
N ARG A 98 11.64 -7.01 6.10
CA ARG A 98 10.31 -7.41 6.59
C ARG A 98 9.30 -6.31 6.29
N LEU A 99 8.50 -6.48 5.24
CA LEU A 99 7.61 -5.44 4.72
C LEU A 99 6.37 -5.09 5.58
N TRP A 100 6.09 -5.83 6.65
CA TRP A 100 5.06 -5.44 7.63
C TRP A 100 5.66 -4.64 8.80
N ASP A 101 6.97 -4.36 8.74
CA ASP A 101 7.68 -3.49 9.67
C ASP A 101 7.92 -2.14 9.00
N TRP A 102 7.17 -1.14 9.45
CA TRP A 102 7.22 0.21 8.91
C TRP A 102 8.60 0.87 9.08
N THR A 103 9.42 0.40 10.03
CA THR A 103 10.73 1.01 10.31
C THR A 103 11.76 0.76 9.20
N THR A 104 11.44 -0.12 8.26
CA THR A 104 12.29 -0.47 7.11
C THR A 104 12.18 0.53 5.96
N PHE A 105 11.08 1.29 5.88
CA PHE A 105 10.80 2.23 4.79
C PHE A 105 11.59 3.53 4.93
N TRP A 106 11.94 4.15 3.80
CA TRP A 106 12.58 5.46 3.76
C TRP A 106 11.59 6.57 4.09
N SER A 107 12.05 7.73 4.52
CA SER A 107 11.20 8.84 4.98
C SER A 107 11.32 10.04 4.01
N PRO A 108 10.70 10.00 2.81
CA PRO A 108 10.90 11.00 1.76
C PRO A 108 9.98 12.21 1.88
N LYS A 109 10.20 13.21 1.02
CA LYS A 109 9.22 14.30 0.77
C LYS A 109 8.03 13.81 -0.06
N PHE A 110 8.27 12.90 -1.01
CA PHE A 110 7.24 12.29 -1.85
C PHE A 110 7.70 10.89 -2.28
N ALA A 111 6.85 9.88 -2.16
CA ALA A 111 7.10 8.55 -2.73
C ALA A 111 6.29 8.43 -4.03
N SER A 112 6.95 8.63 -5.17
CA SER A 112 6.32 8.57 -6.51
C SER A 112 6.22 7.16 -7.04
N GLU A 113 7.06 6.25 -6.55
CA GLU A 113 6.89 4.81 -6.74
C GLU A 113 7.28 4.04 -5.47
N TYR A 114 6.51 3.00 -5.19
CA TYR A 114 6.83 1.94 -4.23
C TYR A 114 5.88 0.78 -4.41
N GLY A 115 6.34 -0.46 -4.23
CA GLY A 115 5.47 -1.60 -4.49
C GLY A 115 6.03 -2.95 -4.06
N PHE A 116 5.12 -3.91 -3.93
CA PHE A 116 5.44 -5.33 -3.81
C PHE A 116 4.64 -6.18 -4.81
N GLN A 117 5.24 -7.23 -5.36
CA GLN A 117 4.56 -8.12 -6.32
C GLN A 117 3.59 -9.11 -5.66
N SER A 118 2.56 -9.50 -6.40
CA SER A 118 1.76 -10.68 -6.13
C SER A 118 1.34 -11.38 -7.42
N TYR A 119 0.92 -12.65 -7.31
CA TYR A 119 0.23 -13.32 -8.39
C TYR A 119 -1.21 -12.80 -8.56
N PRO A 120 -1.75 -12.79 -9.80
CA PRO A 120 -3.17 -12.56 -10.03
C PRO A 120 -3.99 -13.78 -9.61
N SER A 121 -5.31 -13.62 -9.52
CA SER A 121 -6.25 -14.67 -9.12
C SER A 121 -6.16 -15.91 -10.03
N LEU A 122 -6.60 -17.06 -9.51
CA LEU A 122 -6.69 -18.28 -10.32
C LEU A 122 -7.56 -18.08 -11.57
N GLU A 123 -8.63 -17.29 -11.48
CA GLU A 123 -9.48 -16.96 -12.64
C GLU A 123 -8.68 -16.32 -13.77
N THR A 124 -7.84 -15.33 -13.44
CA THR A 124 -6.96 -14.66 -14.41
C THR A 124 -5.90 -15.63 -14.96
N LEU A 125 -5.34 -16.51 -14.12
CA LEU A 125 -4.40 -17.53 -14.59
C LEU A 125 -5.07 -18.55 -15.53
N HIS A 126 -6.29 -19.01 -15.24
CA HIS A 126 -7.06 -19.88 -16.14
C HIS A 126 -7.31 -19.26 -17.52
N SER A 127 -7.30 -17.93 -17.65
CA SER A 127 -7.44 -17.28 -18.96
C SER A 127 -6.20 -17.42 -19.87
N ALA A 128 -5.05 -17.77 -19.31
CA ALA A 128 -3.76 -17.81 -19.99
C ALA A 128 -3.07 -19.19 -19.99
N PHE A 129 -3.48 -20.11 -19.11
CA PHE A 129 -2.81 -21.40 -18.92
C PHE A 129 -3.77 -22.58 -18.93
N ASP A 130 -3.28 -23.74 -19.37
CA ASP A 130 -4.01 -25.00 -19.25
C ASP A 130 -4.09 -25.45 -17.78
N ASP A 131 -5.18 -26.13 -17.39
CA ASP A 131 -5.39 -26.63 -16.02
C ASP A 131 -4.23 -27.49 -15.49
N LYS A 132 -3.54 -28.23 -16.36
CA LYS A 132 -2.38 -29.07 -16.01
C LYS A 132 -1.17 -28.27 -15.51
N ASP A 133 -1.06 -27.00 -15.90
CA ASP A 133 0.06 -26.12 -15.59
C ASP A 133 -0.21 -25.26 -14.35
N LEU A 134 -1.47 -25.19 -13.92
CA LEU A 134 -1.91 -24.47 -12.73
C LEU A 134 -1.66 -25.29 -11.46
N VAL A 135 -0.38 -25.45 -11.12
CA VAL A 135 0.10 -26.19 -9.96
C VAL A 135 1.14 -25.39 -9.18
N TYR A 136 1.39 -25.79 -7.94
CA TYR A 136 2.52 -25.32 -7.15
C TYR A 136 3.37 -26.51 -6.64
N PRO A 137 4.72 -26.52 -6.80
CA PRO A 137 5.58 -25.48 -7.38
C PRO A 137 5.21 -25.11 -8.82
N LEU A 138 5.45 -23.85 -9.18
CA LEU A 138 4.97 -23.26 -10.42
C LEU A 138 5.52 -24.00 -11.65
N ALA A 139 4.64 -24.29 -12.61
CA ALA A 139 5.04 -24.88 -13.88
C ALA A 139 5.91 -23.90 -14.71
N PRO A 140 6.85 -24.38 -15.55
CA PRO A 140 7.78 -23.52 -16.29
C PRO A 140 7.12 -22.45 -17.15
N ASN A 141 5.94 -22.74 -17.73
CA ASN A 141 5.19 -21.77 -18.53
C ASN A 141 4.53 -20.68 -17.68
N VAL A 142 4.09 -20.99 -16.46
CA VAL A 142 3.62 -19.99 -15.49
C VAL A 142 4.79 -19.13 -15.02
N GLN A 143 5.94 -19.75 -14.72
CA GLN A 143 7.17 -19.03 -14.36
C GLN A 143 7.70 -18.15 -15.49
N HIS A 144 7.48 -18.52 -16.76
CA HIS A 144 7.87 -17.69 -17.89
C HIS A 144 7.22 -16.30 -17.89
N HIS A 145 6.05 -16.15 -17.25
CA HIS A 145 5.35 -14.87 -17.12
C HIS A 145 5.91 -14.00 -15.97
N GLN A 146 6.82 -14.52 -15.13
CA GLN A 146 7.54 -13.73 -14.14
C GLN A 146 8.70 -12.98 -14.81
N HIS A 147 8.57 -11.66 -14.89
CA HIS A 147 9.55 -10.78 -15.54
C HIS A 147 10.40 -9.96 -14.55
N HIS A 148 10.19 -10.12 -13.24
CA HIS A 148 11.04 -9.55 -12.21
C HIS A 148 12.13 -10.55 -11.79
N PRO A 149 13.43 -10.20 -11.93
CA PRO A 149 14.51 -11.06 -11.47
C PRO A 149 14.37 -11.38 -9.97
N GLY A 150 14.18 -12.66 -9.64
CA GLY A 150 14.02 -13.08 -8.24
C GLY A 150 12.61 -12.86 -7.65
N GLY A 151 11.61 -12.51 -8.48
CA GLY A 151 10.26 -12.17 -8.02
C GLY A 151 9.58 -13.29 -7.23
N ASP A 152 9.59 -14.52 -7.76
CA ASP A 152 8.96 -15.66 -7.09
C ASP A 152 9.64 -15.98 -5.75
N GLN A 153 10.97 -15.94 -5.71
CA GLN A 153 11.75 -16.17 -4.48
C GLN A 153 11.46 -15.11 -3.42
N THR A 154 11.25 -13.86 -3.85
CA THR A 154 10.91 -12.76 -2.97
C THR A 154 9.51 -12.92 -2.38
N ILE A 155 8.52 -13.25 -3.22
CA ILE A 155 7.15 -13.55 -2.76
C ILE A 155 7.18 -14.69 -1.73
N ASP A 156 7.86 -15.79 -2.07
CA ASP A 156 8.05 -16.94 -1.20
C ASP A 156 8.68 -16.57 0.15
N LYS A 157 9.75 -15.76 0.12
CA LYS A 157 10.44 -15.29 1.32
C LYS A 157 9.54 -14.45 2.22
N GLN A 158 8.75 -13.53 1.65
CA GLN A 158 7.81 -12.73 2.42
C GLN A 158 6.66 -13.59 2.99
N ILE A 159 6.15 -14.56 2.23
CA ILE A 159 5.19 -15.54 2.74
C ILE A 159 5.78 -16.26 3.96
N ASP A 160 7.03 -16.72 3.87
CA ASP A 160 7.71 -17.40 4.98
C ASP A 160 7.97 -16.49 6.18
N TYR A 161 8.08 -15.18 6.01
CA TYR A 161 8.16 -14.25 7.14
C TYR A 161 6.87 -14.19 7.94
N TYR A 162 5.69 -14.24 7.30
CA TYR A 162 4.44 -13.90 7.98
C TYR A 162 3.41 -15.03 8.09
N LEU A 163 3.36 -15.93 7.12
CA LEU A 163 2.31 -16.92 6.97
C LEU A 163 2.87 -18.35 7.07
N ARG A 164 2.00 -19.31 7.35
CA ARG A 164 2.34 -20.73 7.23
C ARG A 164 1.99 -21.18 5.83
N ARG A 165 2.91 -21.87 5.16
CA ARG A 165 2.61 -22.50 3.87
C ARG A 165 1.67 -23.68 4.08
N PRO A 166 0.58 -23.79 3.31
CA PRO A 166 -0.28 -24.96 3.37
C PRO A 166 0.40 -26.23 2.89
N SER A 167 -0.09 -27.38 3.36
CA SER A 167 0.48 -28.71 3.11
C SER A 167 -0.19 -29.47 1.94
N SER A 168 -1.28 -28.94 1.38
CA SER A 168 -1.96 -29.48 0.20
C SER A 168 -1.04 -29.41 -1.03
N GLY A 169 -1.30 -30.25 -2.05
CA GLY A 169 -0.57 -30.26 -3.32
C GLY A 169 -1.46 -29.85 -4.50
N GLY A 170 -0.86 -29.66 -5.68
CA GLY A 170 -1.61 -29.35 -6.91
C GLY A 170 -2.25 -27.95 -6.93
N ILE A 171 -3.45 -27.85 -7.49
CA ILE A 171 -4.20 -26.58 -7.65
C ILE A 171 -4.56 -25.93 -6.31
N ASP A 172 -4.84 -26.72 -5.28
CA ASP A 172 -5.16 -26.19 -3.95
C ASP A 172 -3.94 -25.45 -3.37
N ARG A 173 -2.74 -26.01 -3.55
CA ARG A 173 -1.50 -25.36 -3.14
C ARG A 173 -1.22 -24.08 -3.94
N LEU A 174 -1.56 -24.07 -5.22
CA LEU A 174 -1.46 -22.86 -6.05
C LEU A 174 -2.44 -21.80 -5.57
N ASN A 175 -3.70 -22.16 -5.29
CA ASN A 175 -4.70 -21.25 -4.76
C ASN A 175 -4.22 -20.59 -3.46
N ASP A 176 -3.68 -21.41 -2.56
CA ASP A 176 -3.13 -20.96 -1.28
C ASP A 176 -1.91 -20.04 -1.46
N PHE A 177 -1.04 -20.33 -2.43
CA PHE A 177 0.09 -19.47 -2.79
C PHE A 177 -0.37 -18.13 -3.37
N VAL A 178 -1.31 -18.14 -4.31
CA VAL A 178 -1.89 -16.93 -4.91
C VAL A 178 -2.53 -16.06 -3.83
N TYR A 179 -3.41 -16.65 -3.01
CA TYR A 179 -4.04 -15.98 -1.86
C TYR A 179 -2.98 -15.37 -0.94
N SER A 180 -1.98 -16.17 -0.52
CA SER A 180 -0.92 -15.71 0.38
C SER A 180 -0.13 -14.56 -0.23
N SER A 181 0.22 -14.63 -1.52
CA SER A 181 0.94 -13.56 -2.21
C SER A 181 0.16 -12.24 -2.22
N GLN A 182 -1.16 -12.29 -2.43
CA GLN A 182 -2.00 -11.10 -2.41
C GLN A 182 -2.19 -10.53 -0.99
N ILE A 183 -2.25 -11.37 0.05
CA ILE A 183 -2.26 -10.90 1.45
C ILE A 183 -0.94 -10.22 1.82
N ILE A 184 0.19 -10.83 1.44
CA ILE A 184 1.51 -10.23 1.66
C ILE A 184 1.59 -8.86 1.01
N GLN A 185 1.21 -8.76 -0.27
CA GLN A 185 1.17 -7.49 -1.00
C GLN A 185 0.26 -6.48 -0.30
N ALA A 186 -1.00 -6.82 -0.03
CA ALA A 186 -1.96 -5.90 0.59
C ALA A 186 -1.46 -5.34 1.93
N MET A 187 -0.87 -6.18 2.78
CA MET A 187 -0.35 -5.76 4.08
C MET A 187 0.97 -4.99 3.99
N ALA A 188 1.86 -5.31 3.04
CA ALA A 188 3.05 -4.52 2.77
C ALA A 188 2.67 -3.09 2.34
N MET A 189 1.80 -2.98 1.34
CA MET A 189 1.34 -1.70 0.81
C MET A 189 0.55 -0.88 1.84
N LYS A 190 -0.29 -1.54 2.66
CA LYS A 190 -0.96 -0.89 3.80
C LYS A 190 0.06 -0.30 4.76
N THR A 191 1.05 -1.10 5.18
CA THR A 191 2.04 -0.67 6.17
C THR A 191 2.86 0.52 5.67
N GLU A 192 3.31 0.45 4.42
CA GLU A 192 4.11 1.48 3.77
C GLU A 192 3.31 2.76 3.49
N THR A 193 2.11 2.64 2.91
CA THR A 193 1.28 3.81 2.59
C THR A 193 0.80 4.52 3.86
N GLU A 194 0.39 3.78 4.89
CA GLU A 194 0.02 4.39 6.15
C GLU A 194 1.20 5.10 6.82
N PHE A 195 2.42 4.56 6.64
CA PHE A 195 3.64 5.21 7.12
C PHE A 195 3.86 6.55 6.42
N TYR A 196 3.83 6.57 5.08
CA TYR A 196 3.94 7.82 4.33
C TYR A 196 2.86 8.83 4.70
N ARG A 197 1.61 8.38 4.87
CA ARG A 197 0.50 9.28 5.24
C ARG A 197 0.64 9.89 6.63
N ARG A 198 1.19 9.16 7.61
CA ARG A 198 1.42 9.68 8.98
C ARG A 198 2.75 10.43 9.13
N ASN A 199 3.68 10.28 8.19
CA ASN A 199 5.03 10.85 8.24
C ASN A 199 5.11 12.32 7.77
N ARG A 200 4.22 13.18 8.29
CA ARG A 200 4.13 14.60 7.90
C ARG A 200 5.01 15.56 8.71
N ALA A 201 5.80 15.04 9.66
CA ALA A 201 6.77 15.84 10.41
C ALA A 201 8.17 15.72 9.82
N ILE A 202 8.97 16.79 9.88
CA ILE A 202 10.40 16.75 9.53
C ILE A 202 11.18 16.23 10.74
N ASP A 203 12.06 15.25 10.53
CA ASP A 203 13.12 14.92 11.48
C ASP A 203 14.21 15.99 11.40
N PRO A 204 14.42 16.81 12.45
CA PRO A 204 15.39 17.91 12.41
C PRO A 204 16.84 17.44 12.30
N ASN A 205 17.15 16.18 12.62
CA ASN A 205 18.51 15.65 12.57
C ASN A 205 18.90 15.17 11.17
N SER A 206 17.99 14.48 10.48
CA SER A 206 18.24 13.92 9.15
C SER A 206 17.74 14.80 8.00
N GLY A 207 16.75 15.67 8.26
CA GLY A 207 16.01 16.42 7.24
C GLY A 207 14.94 15.60 6.51
N ASN A 208 14.81 14.31 6.85
CA ASN A 208 13.82 13.39 6.28
C ASN A 208 12.42 13.64 6.83
N GLY A 209 11.41 13.04 6.20
CA GLY A 209 10.01 13.19 6.56
C GLY A 209 9.36 14.37 5.86
N TYR A 210 8.20 14.82 6.37
CA TYR A 210 7.31 15.72 5.64
C TYR A 210 6.85 15.11 4.30
N THR A 211 6.43 13.84 4.37
CA THR A 211 5.91 13.12 3.22
C THR A 211 4.55 13.67 2.84
N MET A 212 4.45 14.22 1.62
CA MET A 212 3.26 14.88 1.09
C MET A 212 2.67 14.16 -0.13
N GLY A 213 3.10 12.93 -0.40
CA GLY A 213 2.45 12.06 -1.37
C GLY A 213 3.02 10.65 -1.40
N ALA A 214 2.17 9.74 -1.86
CA ALA A 214 2.42 8.31 -1.90
C ALA A 214 1.65 7.73 -3.10
N LEU A 215 2.37 7.44 -4.19
CA LEU A 215 1.86 6.81 -5.40
C LEU A 215 2.47 5.41 -5.49
N TYR A 216 1.66 4.38 -5.23
CA TYR A 216 2.17 3.01 -5.30
C TYR A 216 2.30 2.54 -6.75
N TRP A 217 3.36 1.78 -6.99
CA TRP A 217 3.55 1.01 -8.20
C TRP A 217 2.87 -0.36 -8.01
N GLN A 218 1.91 -0.80 -8.82
CA GLN A 218 1.25 -0.09 -9.93
C GLN A 218 -0.27 -0.27 -9.85
N LEU A 219 -1.02 0.50 -10.65
CA LEU A 219 -2.48 0.41 -10.63
C LEU A 219 -2.99 -0.91 -11.24
N ASN A 220 -2.66 -1.16 -12.51
CA ASN A 220 -3.28 -2.19 -13.35
C ASN A 220 -2.26 -3.06 -14.10
N ASP A 221 -2.72 -4.23 -14.57
CA ASP A 221 -1.95 -5.15 -15.40
C ASP A 221 -2.21 -4.98 -16.90
N ILE A 222 -1.18 -5.23 -17.71
CA ILE A 222 -1.27 -5.25 -19.18
C ILE A 222 -1.60 -6.64 -19.74
N TRP A 223 -1.32 -7.70 -18.99
CA TRP A 223 -1.55 -9.11 -19.37
C TRP A 223 -1.51 -10.03 -18.13
N PRO A 224 -1.95 -11.31 -18.21
CA PRO A 224 -1.95 -12.25 -17.08
C PRO A 224 -0.54 -12.65 -16.60
N ALA A 225 0.01 -11.94 -15.60
CA ALA A 225 1.33 -12.20 -15.04
C ALA A 225 1.40 -11.77 -13.56
N PRO A 226 2.36 -12.29 -12.76
CA PRO A 226 2.70 -11.68 -11.48
C PRO A 226 3.22 -10.25 -11.69
N SER A 227 2.76 -9.33 -10.85
CA SER A 227 3.07 -7.91 -10.97
C SER A 227 2.81 -7.17 -9.66
N TRP A 228 3.17 -5.90 -9.63
CA TRP A 228 2.85 -4.97 -8.56
C TRP A 228 1.42 -4.42 -8.63
N ALA A 229 0.62 -4.84 -9.61
CA ALA A 229 -0.69 -4.26 -9.84
C ALA A 229 -1.66 -4.56 -8.70
N SER A 230 -2.53 -3.61 -8.40
CA SER A 230 -3.72 -3.81 -7.55
C SER A 230 -4.94 -4.32 -8.33
N ILE A 231 -5.00 -4.06 -9.64
CA ILE A 231 -6.06 -4.45 -10.56
C ILE A 231 -5.48 -5.40 -11.61
N GLU A 232 -6.05 -6.60 -11.70
CA GLU A 232 -5.64 -7.64 -12.64
C GLU A 232 -6.00 -7.27 -14.09
N HIS A 233 -5.45 -8.00 -15.06
CA HIS A 233 -5.60 -7.69 -16.49
C HIS A 233 -7.06 -7.63 -16.95
N ASN A 234 -7.91 -8.48 -16.38
CA ASN A 234 -9.35 -8.54 -16.66
C ASN A 234 -10.17 -7.48 -15.88
N GLY A 235 -9.53 -6.57 -15.15
CA GLY A 235 -10.19 -5.56 -14.33
C GLY A 235 -10.59 -6.02 -12.93
N LYS A 236 -10.34 -7.29 -12.57
CA LYS A 236 -10.62 -7.82 -11.23
C LYS A 236 -9.70 -7.17 -10.19
N TRP A 237 -10.25 -6.85 -9.03
CA TRP A 237 -9.46 -6.34 -7.91
C TRP A 237 -8.67 -7.48 -7.27
N LYS A 238 -7.35 -7.29 -7.12
CA LYS A 238 -6.58 -8.06 -6.14
C LYS A 238 -6.97 -7.63 -4.73
N VAL A 239 -6.60 -8.42 -3.72
CA VAL A 239 -6.82 -8.05 -2.31
C VAL A 239 -6.27 -6.65 -1.99
N LEU A 240 -5.15 -6.26 -2.62
CA LEU A 240 -4.56 -4.93 -2.47
C LEU A 240 -5.57 -3.81 -2.75
N HIS A 241 -6.36 -3.87 -3.84
CA HIS A 241 -7.26 -2.77 -4.19
C HIS A 241 -8.39 -2.57 -3.17
N SER A 242 -8.83 -3.66 -2.53
CA SER A 242 -9.76 -3.61 -1.40
C SER A 242 -9.14 -2.95 -0.15
N TYR A 243 -7.81 -2.91 -0.02
CA TYR A 243 -7.11 -2.19 1.04
C TYR A 243 -6.85 -0.73 0.66
N VAL A 244 -6.60 -0.44 -0.62
CA VAL A 244 -6.34 0.92 -1.14
C VAL A 244 -7.46 1.88 -0.75
N ILE A 245 -8.72 1.46 -0.88
CA ILE A 245 -9.89 2.28 -0.52
C ILE A 245 -9.92 2.68 0.97
N HIS A 246 -9.25 1.93 1.84
CA HIS A 246 -9.19 2.20 3.28
C HIS A 246 -7.96 3.04 3.64
N PHE A 247 -6.77 2.65 3.19
CA PHE A 247 -5.55 3.37 3.56
C PHE A 247 -5.35 4.67 2.79
N LEU A 248 -6.14 4.94 1.74
CA LEU A 248 -6.22 6.25 1.06
C LEU A 248 -7.49 7.05 1.41
N ASP A 249 -8.32 6.59 2.34
CA ASP A 249 -9.50 7.35 2.79
C ASP A 249 -9.08 8.71 3.38
N ASN A 250 -9.89 9.75 3.19
CA ASN A 250 -9.68 11.07 3.78
C ASN A 250 -9.52 11.03 5.31
N HIS A 251 -10.08 10.02 5.98
CA HIS A 251 -9.94 9.82 7.41
C HIS A 251 -9.30 8.46 7.69
N LEU A 252 -8.00 8.44 7.95
CA LEU A 252 -7.25 7.23 8.27
C LEU A 252 -6.85 7.22 9.75
N VAL A 253 -7.25 6.16 10.46
CA VAL A 253 -6.65 5.82 11.76
C VAL A 253 -5.57 4.76 11.54
N SER A 254 -4.32 5.03 11.94
CA SER A 254 -3.17 4.15 11.74
C SER A 254 -2.54 3.77 13.08
N PRO A 255 -2.84 2.59 13.63
CA PRO A 255 -2.15 2.03 14.79
C PRO A 255 -0.84 1.35 14.40
N TYR A 256 0.24 1.62 15.14
CA TYR A 256 1.54 1.00 14.94
C TYR A 256 2.32 0.89 16.25
N GLU A 257 3.19 -0.13 16.36
CA GLU A 257 4.19 -0.23 17.43
C GLU A 257 5.44 0.56 17.00
N ASP A 258 5.84 1.56 17.80
CA ASP A 258 7.00 2.39 17.49
C ASP A 258 8.32 1.76 18.00
N ARG A 259 9.46 2.32 17.62
CA ARG A 259 10.82 1.86 17.97
C ARG A 259 11.03 1.78 19.49
N ASP A 260 10.36 2.63 20.24
CA ASP A 260 10.36 2.67 21.71
C ASP A 260 9.42 1.64 22.36
N LYS A 261 8.80 0.75 21.57
CA LYS A 261 7.84 -0.27 22.01
C LYS A 261 6.54 0.31 22.58
N SER A 262 6.21 1.55 22.21
CA SER A 262 4.88 2.11 22.45
C SER A 262 3.90 1.74 21.35
N LEU A 263 2.64 1.48 21.72
CA LEU A 263 1.55 1.60 20.77
C LEU A 263 1.35 3.10 20.51
N LYS A 264 1.39 3.49 19.25
CA LYS A 264 0.96 4.82 18.78
C LYS A 264 -0.25 4.65 17.87
N VAL A 265 -1.21 5.57 18.02
CA VAL A 265 -2.35 5.67 17.12
C VAL A 265 -2.31 7.06 16.50
N SER A 266 -2.06 7.12 15.20
CA SER A 266 -2.14 8.36 14.44
C SER A 266 -3.50 8.48 13.78
N PHE A 267 -4.06 9.69 13.76
CA PHE A 267 -5.21 10.02 12.93
C PHE A 267 -4.76 11.01 11.84
N VAL A 268 -4.92 10.59 10.59
CA VAL A 268 -4.61 11.36 9.39
C VAL A 268 -5.91 11.86 8.80
N ARG A 269 -5.97 13.16 8.55
CA ARG A 269 -7.12 13.85 7.98
C ARG A 269 -6.70 14.60 6.73
N ASP A 270 -7.39 14.33 5.62
CA ASP A 270 -7.25 15.00 4.31
C ASP A 270 -8.54 15.71 3.88
N ASP A 271 -9.41 16.04 4.84
CA ASP A 271 -10.61 16.84 4.65
C ASP A 271 -10.37 18.34 4.93
N TYR A 272 -11.38 19.19 4.67
CA TYR A 272 -11.35 20.65 4.91
C TYR A 272 -12.37 21.12 5.97
N LEU A 273 -12.71 20.26 6.93
CA LEU A 273 -13.71 20.55 7.97
C LEU A 273 -13.18 21.43 9.12
N GLY A 274 -11.91 21.81 9.09
CA GLY A 274 -11.23 22.51 10.17
C GLY A 274 -10.92 21.59 11.36
N GLU A 275 -10.77 22.21 12.52
CA GLU A 275 -10.52 21.50 13.77
C GLU A 275 -11.77 20.69 14.20
N LEU A 276 -11.60 19.40 14.49
CA LEU A 276 -12.70 18.52 14.90
C LEU A 276 -12.33 17.73 16.16
N SER A 277 -13.30 17.62 17.07
CA SER A 277 -13.27 16.67 18.18
C SER A 277 -13.98 15.37 17.77
N PHE A 278 -13.49 14.23 18.24
CA PHE A 278 -14.05 12.92 17.91
C PHE A 278 -13.74 11.90 19.01
N ASN A 279 -14.51 10.81 19.03
CA ASN A 279 -14.23 9.70 19.90
C ASN A 279 -13.29 8.72 19.20
N TYR A 280 -12.38 8.13 19.97
CA TYR A 280 -11.64 6.95 19.54
C TYR A 280 -11.86 5.80 20.52
N SER A 281 -11.77 4.57 20.01
CA SER A 281 -11.88 3.34 20.77
C SER A 281 -10.80 2.37 20.33
N ILE A 282 -9.95 1.94 21.27
CA ILE A 282 -8.93 0.91 21.06
C ILE A 282 -9.41 -0.35 21.77
N LYS A 283 -9.59 -1.43 21.02
CA LYS A 283 -10.13 -2.69 21.51
C LYS A 283 -9.10 -3.81 21.34
N VAL A 284 -8.85 -4.53 22.42
CA VAL A 284 -8.05 -5.77 22.40
C VAL A 284 -9.01 -6.94 22.31
N TYR A 285 -8.70 -7.88 21.42
CA TYR A 285 -9.42 -9.14 21.31
C TYR A 285 -8.45 -10.30 21.46
N LYS A 286 -8.95 -11.44 21.95
CA LYS A 286 -8.27 -12.72 21.69
C LYS A 286 -8.70 -13.27 20.36
N TRP A 287 -7.82 -13.99 19.66
CA TRP A 287 -8.17 -14.68 18.41
C TRP A 287 -9.36 -15.63 18.56
N SER A 288 -9.54 -16.21 19.75
CA SER A 288 -10.58 -17.19 20.06
C SER A 288 -11.99 -16.63 20.26
N GLN A 289 -12.18 -15.31 20.31
CA GLN A 289 -13.47 -14.71 20.69
C GLN A 289 -13.74 -13.39 19.96
N ASN A 290 -15.00 -13.15 19.64
CA ASN A 290 -15.46 -11.96 18.90
C ASN A 290 -15.82 -10.77 19.82
N THR A 291 -15.61 -10.92 21.12
CA THR A 291 -15.84 -9.86 22.12
C THR A 291 -14.52 -9.26 22.56
N ALA A 292 -14.47 -7.93 22.69
CA ALA A 292 -13.29 -7.26 23.19
C ALA A 292 -13.03 -7.66 24.65
N ILE A 293 -11.80 -8.04 24.97
CA ILE A 293 -11.38 -8.37 26.34
C ILE A 293 -10.95 -7.11 27.12
N TYR A 294 -10.64 -6.04 26.40
CA TYR A 294 -10.26 -4.75 26.95
C TYR A 294 -10.58 -3.65 25.95
N THR A 295 -11.06 -2.52 26.45
CA THR A 295 -11.42 -1.36 25.64
C THR A 295 -10.87 -0.10 26.30
N ILE A 296 -10.32 0.78 25.48
CA ILE A 296 -9.88 2.12 25.86
C ILE A 296 -10.64 3.09 24.98
N ASP A 297 -11.53 3.86 25.59
CA ASP A 297 -12.24 4.93 24.91
C ASP A 297 -11.64 6.28 25.31
N GLY A 298 -11.65 7.21 24.38
CA GLY A 298 -11.18 8.57 24.64
C GLY A 298 -11.72 9.57 23.64
N LEU A 299 -11.44 10.84 23.94
CA LEU A 299 -11.74 11.99 23.09
C LEU A 299 -10.42 12.58 22.62
N ALA A 300 -10.34 12.88 21.33
CA ALA A 300 -9.22 13.59 20.74
C ALA A 300 -9.72 14.71 19.84
N LYS A 301 -8.81 15.62 19.50
CA LYS A 301 -9.08 16.77 18.66
C LYS A 301 -7.89 16.98 17.73
N THR A 302 -8.16 17.17 16.45
CA THR A 302 -7.10 17.41 15.45
C THR A 302 -7.57 18.40 14.39
N ASP A 303 -6.63 19.02 13.69
CA ASP A 303 -6.91 19.91 12.56
C ASP A 303 -7.14 19.11 11.25
N SER A 304 -7.76 19.77 10.27
CA SER A 304 -7.77 19.31 8.88
C SER A 304 -6.37 19.27 8.27
N ILE A 305 -6.20 18.48 7.20
CA ILE A 305 -4.93 18.32 6.45
C ILE A 305 -3.74 18.02 7.40
N SER A 306 -3.95 17.12 8.37
CA SER A 306 -3.00 16.85 9.44
C SER A 306 -2.76 15.37 9.64
N ALA A 307 -1.63 15.03 10.27
CA ALA A 307 -1.35 13.70 10.81
C ALA A 307 -0.90 13.88 12.26
N GLN A 308 -1.74 13.48 13.21
CA GLN A 308 -1.48 13.68 14.64
C GLN A 308 -1.58 12.37 15.42
N ILE A 309 -0.71 12.18 16.41
CA ILE A 309 -0.79 11.06 17.35
C ILE A 309 -1.89 11.38 18.36
N ILE A 310 -2.97 10.60 18.35
CA ILE A 310 -4.13 10.79 19.24
C ILE A 310 -4.06 9.93 20.49
N TYR A 311 -3.19 8.91 20.51
CA TYR A 311 -2.98 8.04 21.65
C TYR A 311 -1.57 7.44 21.62
N SER A 312 -0.91 7.36 22.79
CA SER A 312 0.39 6.69 22.94
C SER A 312 0.55 6.11 24.34
N THR A 313 1.03 4.87 24.42
CA THR A 313 1.39 4.20 25.68
C THR A 313 2.33 3.02 25.40
N PRO A 314 3.16 2.58 26.36
CA PRO A 314 3.90 1.33 26.23
C PRO A 314 2.96 0.16 25.92
N ILE A 315 3.29 -0.65 24.91
CA ILE A 315 2.40 -1.76 24.49
C ILE A 315 2.18 -2.77 25.61
N THR A 316 3.18 -2.96 26.47
CA THR A 316 3.15 -3.80 27.66
C THR A 316 2.05 -3.41 28.64
N ASP A 317 1.75 -2.11 28.76
CA ASP A 317 0.73 -1.63 29.70
C ASP A 317 -0.67 -2.02 29.24
N ILE A 318 -0.93 -1.94 27.93
CA ILE A 318 -2.19 -2.39 27.35
C ILE A 318 -2.33 -3.89 27.51
N LEU A 319 -1.30 -4.66 27.15
CA LEU A 319 -1.33 -6.12 27.22
C LEU A 319 -1.52 -6.62 28.66
N SER A 320 -0.85 -5.97 29.63
CA SER A 320 -1.01 -6.26 31.06
C SER A 320 -2.44 -5.99 31.53
N LYS A 321 -2.99 -4.80 31.25
CA LYS A 321 -4.37 -4.44 31.62
C LYS A 321 -5.42 -5.32 30.94
N ALA A 322 -5.18 -5.70 29.69
CA ALA A 322 -6.04 -6.61 28.93
C ALA A 322 -5.91 -8.08 29.37
N LYS A 323 -4.97 -8.40 30.28
CA LYS A 323 -4.60 -9.77 30.67
C LYS A 323 -4.22 -10.63 29.46
N CYS A 324 -3.64 -10.00 28.43
CA CYS A 324 -3.08 -10.67 27.27
C CYS A 324 -1.57 -10.85 27.45
N VAL A 325 -1.19 -11.79 28.32
CA VAL A 325 0.22 -12.05 28.67
C VAL A 325 1.02 -12.54 27.46
N ASP A 326 0.38 -13.31 26.57
CA ASP A 326 0.97 -13.78 25.33
C ASP A 326 0.45 -12.94 24.16
N ARG A 327 1.31 -12.08 23.59
CA ARG A 327 0.98 -11.23 22.43
C ARG A 327 0.48 -12.03 21.22
N ASN A 328 0.84 -13.31 21.13
CA ASN A 328 0.42 -14.18 20.04
C ASN A 328 -1.07 -14.57 20.13
N ASP A 329 -1.72 -14.39 21.28
CA ASP A 329 -3.14 -14.70 21.50
C ASP A 329 -4.07 -13.52 21.14
N CYS A 330 -3.52 -12.33 20.85
CA CYS A 330 -4.32 -11.13 20.71
C CYS A 330 -4.09 -10.33 19.42
N ILE A 331 -5.09 -9.50 19.13
CA ILE A 331 -5.11 -8.52 18.05
C ILE A 331 -5.70 -7.21 18.61
N LEU A 332 -5.29 -6.08 18.03
CA LEU A 332 -5.84 -4.77 18.32
C LEU A 332 -6.70 -4.27 17.16
N SER A 333 -7.84 -3.68 17.49
CA SER A 333 -8.63 -2.88 16.57
C SER A 333 -8.74 -1.46 17.11
N VAL A 334 -8.74 -0.48 16.20
CA VAL A 334 -8.94 0.93 16.54
C VAL A 334 -10.07 1.47 15.68
N ASN A 335 -10.97 2.22 16.30
CA ASN A 335 -12.01 2.97 15.63
C ASN A 335 -11.94 4.44 16.03
N VAL A 336 -12.20 5.33 15.07
CA VAL A 336 -12.46 6.75 15.28
C VAL A 336 -13.83 7.05 14.71
N ASN A 337 -14.68 7.69 15.50
CA ASN A 337 -16.01 8.09 15.07
C ASN A 337 -16.33 9.55 15.41
N ASN A 338 -17.04 10.19 14.47
CA ASN A 338 -17.73 11.45 14.68
C ASN A 338 -19.07 11.36 13.92
N MET A 339 -20.17 11.31 14.66
CA MET A 339 -21.50 11.14 14.08
C MET A 339 -21.96 12.38 13.29
N ASP A 340 -21.58 13.57 13.75
CA ASP A 340 -21.99 14.85 13.14
C ASP A 340 -21.46 14.99 11.70
N HIS A 341 -20.24 14.50 11.46
CA HIS A 341 -19.57 14.54 10.16
C HIS A 341 -19.50 13.19 9.45
N LYS A 342 -20.22 12.16 9.95
CA LYS A 342 -20.23 10.79 9.41
C LYS A 342 -18.83 10.19 9.23
N ILE A 343 -17.89 10.56 10.10
CA ILE A 343 -16.55 9.98 10.11
C ILE A 343 -16.64 8.64 10.84
N ASN A 344 -16.19 7.58 10.17
CA ASN A 344 -16.06 6.25 10.74
C ASN A 344 -14.80 5.56 10.19
N ALA A 345 -13.65 5.93 10.74
CA ALA A 345 -12.38 5.30 10.39
C ALA A 345 -12.16 4.09 11.29
N ASN A 346 -11.74 2.96 10.73
CA ASN A 346 -11.38 1.79 11.50
C ASN A 346 -10.13 1.14 10.91
N ASN A 347 -9.35 0.50 11.78
CA ASN A 347 -8.15 -0.20 11.40
C ASN A 347 -7.81 -1.27 12.45
N PHE A 348 -6.81 -2.08 12.17
CA PHE A 348 -6.29 -3.10 13.06
C PHE A 348 -4.76 -3.10 13.09
N MET A 349 -4.21 -3.64 14.17
CA MET A 349 -2.79 -3.92 14.30
C MET A 349 -2.60 -5.37 14.74
N LEU A 350 -1.80 -6.10 13.98
CA LEU A 350 -1.32 -7.42 14.38
C LEU A 350 -0.23 -7.26 15.42
N LEU A 351 -0.38 -7.95 16.55
CA LEU A 351 0.65 -7.95 17.59
C LEU A 351 1.82 -8.88 17.24
N THR A 352 1.64 -9.85 16.35
CA THR A 352 2.69 -10.79 15.96
C THR A 352 2.41 -11.25 14.53
N GLU A 353 3.37 -11.88 13.88
CA GLU A 353 3.12 -12.46 12.56
C GLU A 353 2.05 -13.57 12.64
N PRO A 354 1.12 -13.68 11.68
CA PRO A 354 0.06 -14.67 11.71
C PRO A 354 0.54 -16.11 11.91
N LYS A 355 1.71 -16.47 11.35
CA LYS A 355 2.32 -17.80 11.56
C LYS A 355 2.67 -18.11 13.01
N ASN A 356 2.92 -17.09 13.83
CA ASN A 356 3.24 -17.17 15.24
C ASN A 356 1.99 -16.97 16.12
N SER A 357 0.91 -16.45 15.56
CA SER A 357 -0.35 -16.20 16.26
C SER A 357 -1.06 -17.51 16.64
N LYS A 358 -1.79 -17.48 17.76
CA LYS A 358 -2.67 -18.56 18.23
C LYS A 358 -4.04 -18.48 17.54
N LEU A 359 -4.01 -18.46 16.21
CA LEU A 359 -5.22 -18.47 15.40
C LEU A 359 -6.02 -19.74 15.66
N VAL A 360 -7.31 -19.58 15.90
CA VAL A 360 -8.26 -20.69 15.93
C VAL A 360 -9.01 -20.74 14.61
N LYS A 361 -9.55 -21.91 14.26
CA LYS A 361 -10.39 -22.01 13.07
C LYS A 361 -11.66 -21.17 13.29
N PRO A 362 -11.98 -20.20 12.41
CA PRO A 362 -13.08 -19.28 12.61
C PRO A 362 -14.48 -19.91 12.51
N GLU A 363 -14.59 -21.08 11.86
CA GLU A 363 -15.87 -21.66 11.47
C GLU A 363 -16.75 -20.64 10.71
N LEU A 364 -16.12 -19.95 9.74
CA LEU A 364 -16.74 -18.95 8.88
C LEU A 364 -17.84 -19.58 8.04
N LYS A 365 -19.03 -18.97 8.04
CA LYS A 365 -20.22 -19.46 7.32
C LYS A 365 -20.85 -18.33 6.51
N LEU A 366 -21.18 -18.65 5.26
CA LEU A 366 -22.10 -17.85 4.46
C LEU A 366 -23.53 -18.09 4.94
N ILE A 367 -24.14 -17.05 5.49
CA ILE A 367 -25.51 -17.12 6.02
C ILE A 367 -26.51 -16.80 4.91
N GLU A 368 -26.23 -15.77 4.13
CA GLU A 368 -27.19 -15.29 3.15
C GLU A 368 -26.54 -14.48 2.03
N VAL A 369 -27.10 -14.59 0.82
CA VAL A 369 -26.84 -13.70 -0.31
C VAL A 369 -28.18 -13.19 -0.84
N LYS A 370 -28.44 -11.89 -0.66
CA LYS A 370 -29.67 -11.22 -1.11
C LYS A 370 -29.35 -10.24 -2.23
N LYS A 371 -30.04 -10.33 -3.36
CA LYS A 371 -30.02 -9.24 -4.35
C LYS A 371 -30.82 -8.06 -3.80
N LYS A 372 -30.19 -6.89 -3.65
CA LYS A 372 -30.88 -5.66 -3.28
C LYS A 372 -31.68 -5.14 -4.47
N SER A 373 -32.97 -4.91 -4.26
CA SER A 373 -33.79 -4.11 -5.18
C SER A 373 -33.29 -2.67 -5.11
N VAL A 374 -32.50 -2.24 -6.09
CA VAL A 374 -32.06 -0.86 -6.17
C VAL A 374 -33.23 -0.05 -6.74
N SER A 375 -34.00 0.60 -5.87
CA SER A 375 -34.96 1.64 -6.29
C SER A 375 -34.18 2.91 -6.59
N GLU A 376 -34.33 3.43 -7.81
CA GLU A 376 -33.76 4.71 -8.29
C GLU A 376 -32.25 4.71 -8.61
N SER A 377 -31.90 4.21 -9.79
CA SER A 377 -30.94 4.85 -10.70
C SER A 377 -30.96 4.14 -12.06
N ASN A 378 -30.70 4.87 -13.14
CA ASN A 378 -30.72 4.39 -14.53
C ASN A 378 -29.58 3.40 -14.88
N ASP A 379 -28.93 2.78 -13.89
CA ASP A 379 -27.81 1.88 -14.09
C ASP A 379 -28.25 0.42 -13.91
N ASN A 380 -27.87 -0.44 -14.86
CA ASN A 380 -28.03 -1.90 -14.81
C ASN A 380 -27.21 -2.58 -13.68
N ASN A 381 -26.90 -1.87 -12.61
CA ASN A 381 -26.05 -2.35 -11.52
C ASN A 381 -26.80 -3.37 -10.66
N HIS A 382 -26.19 -4.55 -10.49
CA HIS A 382 -26.68 -5.58 -9.59
C HIS A 382 -25.94 -5.48 -8.25
N VAL A 383 -26.66 -5.13 -7.18
CA VAL A 383 -26.11 -5.06 -5.83
C VAL A 383 -26.54 -6.29 -5.05
N PHE A 384 -25.58 -6.92 -4.36
CA PHE A 384 -25.82 -8.07 -3.50
C PHE A 384 -25.40 -7.74 -2.06
N GLU A 385 -26.26 -8.06 -1.11
CA GLU A 385 -25.96 -8.04 0.32
C GLU A 385 -25.57 -9.45 0.75
N ILE A 386 -24.39 -9.57 1.35
CA ILE A 386 -23.79 -10.84 1.75
C ILE A 386 -23.61 -10.84 3.26
N THR A 387 -24.23 -11.80 3.94
CA THR A 387 -24.11 -11.97 5.39
C THR A 387 -23.22 -13.16 5.70
N LEU A 388 -22.15 -12.90 6.45
CA LEU A 388 -21.24 -13.92 6.97
C LEU A 388 -21.36 -14.00 8.50
N SER A 389 -21.11 -15.18 9.05
CA SER A 389 -20.93 -15.36 10.50
C SER A 389 -19.64 -16.12 10.78
N SER A 390 -19.03 -15.84 11.92
CA SER A 390 -17.82 -16.51 12.39
C SER A 390 -17.91 -16.75 13.90
N GLN A 391 -17.43 -17.89 14.39
CA GLN A 391 -17.43 -18.19 15.83
C GLN A 391 -16.27 -17.50 16.59
N SER A 392 -15.21 -17.15 15.87
CA SER A 392 -14.03 -16.47 16.37
C SER A 392 -13.46 -15.53 15.29
N ILE A 393 -12.34 -14.87 15.54
CA ILE A 393 -11.84 -13.84 14.61
C ILE A 393 -11.27 -14.52 13.36
N ALA A 394 -11.82 -14.17 12.20
CA ALA A 394 -11.32 -14.56 10.89
C ALA A 394 -10.47 -13.42 10.31
N ALA A 395 -9.16 -13.59 10.27
CA ALA A 395 -8.27 -12.63 9.59
C ALA A 395 -8.31 -12.83 8.07
N PHE A 396 -8.19 -11.73 7.32
CA PHE A 396 -7.98 -11.73 5.87
C PHE A 396 -9.07 -12.46 5.05
N VAL A 397 -10.33 -12.34 5.44
CA VAL A 397 -11.45 -12.93 4.68
C VAL A 397 -11.49 -12.34 3.27
N VAL A 398 -11.30 -13.18 2.26
CA VAL A 398 -11.42 -12.83 0.83
C VAL A 398 -12.66 -13.52 0.28
N MET A 399 -13.54 -12.75 -0.35
CA MET A 399 -14.68 -13.26 -1.09
C MET A 399 -14.33 -13.25 -2.57
N ASP A 400 -14.25 -14.44 -3.17
CA ASP A 400 -14.01 -14.59 -4.60
C ASP A 400 -15.27 -15.16 -5.28
N PHE A 401 -15.79 -14.43 -6.27
CA PHE A 401 -17.02 -14.76 -6.98
C PHE A 401 -16.66 -15.26 -8.38
N LYS A 402 -17.06 -16.49 -8.70
CA LYS A 402 -16.96 -17.01 -10.06
C LYS A 402 -18.18 -16.54 -10.86
N PRO A 403 -18.00 -15.83 -11.99
CA PRO A 403 -19.08 -15.64 -12.95
C PRO A 403 -19.60 -17.02 -13.38
N LYS A 404 -20.92 -17.19 -13.42
CA LYS A 404 -21.55 -18.41 -13.95
C LYS A 404 -21.75 -18.34 -15.45
#